data_AF-A0A519SJT0-F1
#
_entry.id   AF-A0A519SJT0-F1
#
_cell.length_a   1.000
_cell.length_b   1.000
_cell.length_c   1.000
_cell.angle_alpha   90.00
_cell.angle_beta   90.00
_cell.angle_gamma   90.00
#
_symmetry.space_group_name_H-M   'P 1'
#
loop_
_entity.id
_entity.type
_entity.pdbx_description
1 polymer ?
#
loop_
_entity_poly.entity_id
_entity_poly.type
_entity_poly.pdbx_seq_one_letter_code
_entity_poly.pdbx_strand_id
1 'polypeptide(L)'
;MIQLSDQIKQFSPDVLVKDYRISSITAYNRLEPRPRTENFNESLKAAVHDGLWFLTRQWQMGEFESEDAGSAIDARLITKQLHIDRMALQQNPAKIYSDEIPMEAQIEREQVPFSLALKIQVSQYFLSLHSSTLRSKYFAVYLTTYPLTEDNNPDFTTQENSKQLLRSTIKRSINGELLLADIFDGSFSSKVGIDVIDQPAIDTLINNLKNWYQRIYTQPENNSEKAWDGQKLSYGFTTAAPRADNTDLVLESPEYNSGNLDWYNFDVNLDQRELKVEQPDYEPNLTTESAI
;
A
#
# COMPACT_ATOMS: atom_id res chain seq x y z
N MET A 1 -31.24 -15.55 28.56
CA MET A 1 -30.62 -15.76 27.23
C MET A 1 -31.75 -15.97 26.24
N ILE A 2 -32.26 -14.87 25.68
CA ILE A 2 -33.37 -14.90 24.72
C ILE A 2 -32.77 -15.48 23.44
N GLN A 3 -33.19 -16.68 23.08
CA GLN A 3 -32.70 -17.38 21.91
C GLN A 3 -32.98 -16.52 20.67
N LEU A 4 -31.92 -15.95 20.09
CA LEU A 4 -31.90 -15.28 18.79
C LEU A 4 -32.38 -16.17 17.62
N SER A 5 -32.80 -17.42 17.89
CA SER A 5 -33.25 -18.39 16.90
C SER A 5 -34.58 -18.05 16.24
N ASP A 6 -35.42 -17.22 16.86
CA ASP A 6 -36.76 -16.95 16.31
C ASP A 6 -36.81 -15.75 15.36
N GLN A 7 -35.88 -14.81 15.43
CA GLN A 7 -35.81 -13.72 14.45
C GLN A 7 -35.10 -14.10 13.14
N ILE A 8 -34.25 -15.14 13.17
CA ILE A 8 -33.57 -15.66 11.97
C ILE A 8 -34.54 -16.39 11.02
N LYS A 9 -35.68 -16.90 11.53
CA LYS A 9 -36.69 -17.60 10.73
C LYS A 9 -37.51 -16.71 9.79
N GLN A 10 -37.34 -15.39 9.84
CA GLN A 10 -38.02 -14.45 8.93
C GLN A 10 -37.28 -14.26 7.59
N PHE A 11 -36.05 -14.76 7.45
CA PHE A 11 -35.36 -14.83 6.16
C PHE A 11 -35.76 -16.13 5.44
N SER A 12 -36.08 -16.01 4.15
CA SER A 12 -36.68 -17.06 3.31
C SER A 12 -36.15 -18.48 3.61
N PRO A 13 -37.04 -19.46 3.88
CA PRO A 13 -36.64 -20.82 4.23
C PRO A 13 -35.97 -21.61 3.08
N ASP A 14 -35.95 -21.08 1.85
CA ASP A 14 -35.41 -21.75 0.68
C ASP A 14 -33.87 -21.67 0.55
N VAL A 15 -33.18 -20.88 1.39
CA VAL A 15 -31.71 -20.75 1.36
C VAL A 15 -31.00 -21.75 2.29
N LEU A 16 -31.73 -22.37 3.23
CA LEU A 16 -31.16 -23.38 4.12
C LEU A 16 -31.13 -24.74 3.42
N VAL A 17 -29.93 -25.05 2.93
CA VAL A 17 -29.44 -26.33 2.41
C VAL A 17 -30.27 -27.53 2.88
N LYS A 18 -30.82 -28.26 1.91
CA LYS A 18 -31.48 -29.56 2.10
C LYS A 18 -30.56 -30.48 2.92
N ASP A 19 -30.93 -30.76 4.18
CA ASP A 19 -30.19 -31.64 5.10
C ASP A 19 -29.88 -32.99 4.42
N TYR A 20 -28.68 -33.12 3.85
CA TYR A 20 -28.24 -34.34 3.18
C TYR A 20 -27.63 -35.26 4.25
N ARG A 21 -28.47 -36.03 4.94
CA ARG A 21 -28.00 -37.06 5.88
C ARG A 21 -27.62 -38.31 5.10
N ILE A 22 -26.32 -38.50 4.85
CA ILE A 22 -25.79 -39.79 4.41
C ILE A 22 -25.92 -40.74 5.62
N SER A 23 -26.71 -41.80 5.50
CA SER A 23 -26.77 -42.83 6.54
C SER A 23 -25.42 -43.54 6.62
N SER A 24 -24.60 -43.23 7.63
CA SER A 24 -23.42 -44.01 7.99
C SER A 24 -23.68 -44.75 9.30
N ILE A 25 -23.55 -46.08 9.27
CA ILE A 25 -23.50 -46.88 10.50
C ILE A 25 -22.07 -46.80 11.01
N THR A 26 -21.81 -45.89 11.95
CA THR A 26 -20.52 -45.81 12.64
C THR A 26 -20.52 -46.82 13.79
N ALA A 27 -19.79 -47.92 13.64
CA ALA A 27 -19.56 -48.87 14.72
C ALA A 27 -18.31 -48.46 15.51
N TYR A 28 -18.46 -48.24 16.81
CA TYR A 28 -17.34 -47.98 17.70
C TYR A 28 -16.96 -49.26 18.42
N ASN A 29 -15.73 -49.73 18.22
CA ASN A 29 -15.16 -50.77 19.07
C ASN A 29 -14.65 -50.12 20.35
N ARG A 30 -15.24 -50.49 21.49
CA ARG A 30 -14.74 -50.06 22.80
C ARG A 30 -13.45 -50.82 23.10
N LEU A 31 -12.33 -50.11 23.04
CA LEU A 31 -11.03 -50.62 23.48
C LEU A 31 -10.99 -50.53 25.01
N GLU A 32 -11.10 -51.66 25.69
CA GLU A 32 -10.87 -51.72 27.14
C GLU A 32 -9.45 -52.21 27.43
N PRO A 33 -8.62 -51.46 28.16
CA PRO A 33 -7.33 -51.95 28.60
C PRO A 33 -7.56 -53.09 29.61
N ARG A 34 -6.96 -54.26 29.35
CA ARG A 34 -6.86 -55.35 30.33
C ARG A 34 -5.52 -55.22 31.08
N PRO A 35 -5.50 -54.65 32.29
CA PRO A 35 -4.27 -54.55 33.06
C PRO A 35 -3.78 -55.94 33.44
N ARG A 36 -2.46 -56.16 33.37
CA ARG A 36 -1.83 -57.42 33.81
C ARG A 36 -1.71 -57.53 35.34
N THR A 37 -1.98 -56.44 36.07
CA THR A 37 -1.80 -56.30 37.51
C THR A 37 -2.88 -55.37 38.09
N GLU A 38 -3.43 -55.68 39.27
CA GLU A 38 -4.48 -54.89 39.95
C GLU A 38 -3.95 -53.65 40.73
N ASN A 39 -2.66 -53.35 40.64
CA ASN A 39 -2.05 -52.20 41.30
C ASN A 39 -2.01 -50.98 40.36
N PHE A 40 -2.93 -50.04 40.58
CA PHE A 40 -3.07 -48.82 39.76
C PHE A 40 -2.37 -47.60 40.36
N ASN A 41 -1.77 -47.71 41.55
CA ASN A 41 -1.20 -46.56 42.26
C ASN A 41 -0.09 -45.87 41.46
N GLU A 42 0.72 -46.61 40.71
CA GLU A 42 1.75 -46.01 39.86
C GLU A 42 1.16 -45.37 38.59
N SER A 43 0.23 -46.05 37.92
CA SER A 43 -0.38 -45.55 36.68
C SER A 43 -1.25 -44.31 36.91
N LEU A 44 -1.93 -44.21 38.06
CA LEU A 44 -2.76 -43.06 38.42
C LEU A 44 -1.97 -41.83 38.86
N LYS A 45 -0.68 -41.97 39.20
CA LYS A 45 0.17 -40.83 39.59
C LYS A 45 0.52 -39.92 38.41
N ALA A 46 0.40 -40.41 37.17
CA ALA A 46 0.83 -39.70 35.96
C ALA A 46 2.23 -39.05 36.13
N ALA A 47 3.17 -39.80 36.73
CA ALA A 47 4.47 -39.27 37.10
C ALA A 47 5.29 -38.92 35.84
N VAL A 48 5.85 -37.71 35.81
CA VAL A 48 6.77 -37.29 34.76
C VAL A 48 8.14 -37.88 35.07
N HIS A 49 8.50 -38.97 34.38
CA HIS A 49 9.76 -39.67 34.59
C HIS A 49 10.97 -38.96 33.96
N ASP A 50 10.76 -38.21 32.88
CA ASP A 50 11.79 -37.41 32.21
C ASP A 50 11.19 -36.10 31.69
N GLY A 51 11.24 -35.08 32.53
CA GLY A 51 10.74 -33.76 32.17
C GLY A 51 11.54 -33.10 31.05
N LEU A 52 12.84 -33.39 30.95
CA LEU A 52 13.69 -32.79 29.93
C LEU A 52 13.37 -33.38 28.55
N TRP A 53 13.16 -34.69 28.46
CA TRP A 53 12.66 -35.33 27.24
C TRP A 53 11.29 -34.80 26.83
N PHE A 54 10.37 -34.62 27.79
CA PHE A 54 9.04 -34.11 27.50
C PHE A 54 9.10 -32.69 26.92
N LEU A 55 9.81 -31.77 27.59
CA LEU A 55 9.97 -30.38 27.12
C LEU A 55 10.70 -30.30 25.78
N THR A 56 11.75 -31.10 25.56
CA THR A 56 12.47 -31.13 24.28
C THR A 56 11.62 -31.71 23.15
N ARG A 57 10.68 -32.64 23.44
CA ARG A 57 9.68 -33.11 22.47
C ARG A 57 8.63 -32.06 22.14
N GLN A 58 8.13 -31.31 23.13
CA GLN A 58 7.21 -30.18 22.88
C GLN A 58 7.88 -29.13 22.00
N TRP A 59 9.14 -28.81 22.29
CA TRP A 59 9.95 -27.90 21.47
C TRP A 59 10.17 -28.42 20.04
N GLN A 60 10.53 -29.70 19.89
CA GLN A 60 10.71 -30.31 18.56
C GLN A 60 9.43 -30.29 17.72
N MET A 61 8.26 -30.36 18.35
CA MET A 61 6.96 -30.34 17.66
C MET A 61 6.41 -28.91 17.49
N GLY A 62 7.17 -27.87 17.84
CA GLY A 62 6.76 -26.47 17.71
C GLY A 62 5.69 -26.02 18.72
N GLU A 63 5.41 -26.79 19.77
CA GLU A 63 4.33 -26.48 20.73
C GLU A 63 4.59 -25.18 21.51
N PHE A 64 5.87 -24.79 21.65
CA PHE A 64 6.28 -23.51 22.24
C PHE A 64 6.29 -22.34 21.25
N GLU A 65 6.02 -22.58 19.96
CA GLU A 65 5.95 -21.52 18.95
C GLU A 65 4.60 -20.79 19.00
N SER A 66 3.69 -21.18 19.92
CA SER A 66 2.37 -20.56 20.09
C SER A 66 1.67 -20.36 18.75
N GLU A 67 1.69 -21.39 17.89
CA GLU A 67 0.86 -21.36 16.70
C GLU A 67 -0.61 -21.35 17.16
N ASP A 68 -1.31 -20.26 16.85
CA ASP A 68 -2.76 -20.17 16.99
C ASP A 68 -3.42 -21.06 15.91
N ALA A 69 -3.23 -22.37 16.06
CA ALA A 69 -3.71 -23.40 15.15
C ALA A 69 -5.16 -23.82 15.46
N GLY A 70 -5.87 -23.04 16.30
CA GLY A 70 -7.29 -23.22 16.54
C GLY A 70 -8.08 -22.78 15.32
N SER A 71 -8.46 -23.71 14.44
CA SER A 71 -9.39 -23.41 13.35
C SER A 71 -10.83 -23.40 13.87
N ALA A 72 -11.59 -22.33 13.59
CA ALA A 72 -13.02 -22.29 13.91
C ALA A 72 -13.77 -23.44 13.21
N ILE A 73 -14.61 -24.16 13.96
CA ILE A 73 -15.42 -25.26 13.41
C ILE A 73 -16.68 -24.77 12.66
N ASP A 74 -17.16 -23.56 12.97
CA ASP A 74 -18.24 -22.83 12.30
C ASP A 74 -18.05 -21.33 12.59
N ALA A 75 -18.25 -20.48 11.58
CA ALA A 75 -18.22 -19.03 11.72
C ALA A 75 -19.36 -18.44 10.88
N ARG A 76 -20.22 -17.65 11.50
CA ARG A 76 -21.35 -16.97 10.84
C ARG A 76 -21.10 -15.47 10.91
N LEU A 77 -21.00 -14.83 9.77
CA LEU A 77 -20.76 -13.40 9.66
C LEU A 77 -22.00 -12.71 9.09
N ILE A 78 -22.35 -11.58 9.67
CA ILE A 78 -23.27 -10.61 9.08
C ILE A 78 -22.43 -9.37 8.82
N THR A 79 -22.30 -8.99 7.55
CA THR A 79 -21.43 -7.89 7.14
C THR A 79 -22.23 -6.70 6.67
N LYS A 80 -21.71 -5.50 6.94
CA LYS A 80 -22.19 -4.25 6.36
C LYS A 80 -21.04 -3.63 5.57
N GLN A 81 -21.31 -3.20 4.35
CA GLN A 81 -20.32 -2.59 3.48
C GLN A 81 -20.62 -1.10 3.32
N LEU A 82 -19.57 -0.28 3.41
CA LEU A 82 -19.57 1.14 3.10
C LEU A 82 -18.38 1.41 2.17
N HIS A 83 -18.50 2.39 1.30
CA HIS A 83 -17.42 2.79 0.41
C HIS A 83 -16.66 3.99 1.00
N ILE A 84 -15.35 3.89 1.14
CA ILE A 84 -14.51 5.00 1.59
C ILE A 84 -14.44 6.01 0.46
N ASP A 85 -14.73 7.28 0.77
CA ASP A 85 -14.81 8.34 -0.23
C ASP A 85 -13.96 9.56 0.12
N ARG A 86 -13.35 9.55 1.31
CA ARG A 86 -12.58 10.68 1.84
C ARG A 86 -11.34 10.21 2.56
N MET A 87 -10.30 11.02 2.45
CA MET A 87 -9.01 10.78 3.08
C MET A 87 -8.36 12.09 3.53
N ALA A 88 -7.80 12.09 4.72
CA ALA A 88 -6.95 13.14 5.25
C ALA A 88 -5.57 12.54 5.57
N LEU A 89 -4.51 13.24 5.15
CA LEU A 89 -3.13 12.86 5.45
C LEU A 89 -2.63 13.68 6.62
N GLN A 90 -2.30 13.04 7.75
CA GLN A 90 -1.93 13.72 8.99
C GLN A 90 -2.96 14.81 9.37
N GLN A 91 -2.50 16.05 9.56
CA GLN A 91 -3.32 17.21 9.94
C GLN A 91 -3.78 18.03 8.71
N ASN A 92 -3.60 17.51 7.49
CA ASN A 92 -4.06 18.20 6.29
C ASN A 92 -5.59 18.06 6.13
N PRO A 93 -6.25 19.03 5.47
CA PRO A 93 -7.67 18.93 5.16
C PRO A 93 -8.00 17.64 4.39
N ALA A 94 -9.17 17.06 4.68
CA ALA A 94 -9.63 15.89 3.97
C ALA A 94 -9.94 16.23 2.50
N LYS A 95 -9.59 15.31 1.62
CA LYS A 95 -9.88 15.35 0.19
C LYS A 95 -10.75 14.17 -0.20
N ILE A 96 -11.41 14.29 -1.36
CA ILE A 96 -12.11 13.16 -1.97
C ILE A 96 -11.07 12.10 -2.34
N TYR A 97 -11.32 10.89 -1.88
CA TYR A 97 -10.59 9.71 -2.27
C TYR A 97 -11.22 9.08 -3.51
N SER A 98 -10.38 8.51 -4.37
CA SER A 98 -10.78 7.93 -5.63
C SER A 98 -9.96 6.68 -5.90
N ASP A 99 -10.61 5.65 -6.46
CA ASP A 99 -10.06 4.29 -6.57
C ASP A 99 -9.05 4.12 -7.73
N GLU A 100 -8.81 5.15 -8.54
CA GLU A 100 -7.86 5.09 -9.68
C GLU A 100 -6.42 4.93 -9.20
N ILE A 101 -6.11 5.39 -7.99
CA ILE A 101 -4.80 5.23 -7.36
C ILE A 101 -5.00 4.47 -6.04
N PRO A 102 -4.30 3.35 -5.83
CA PRO A 102 -4.35 2.61 -4.58
C PRO A 102 -4.11 3.52 -3.37
N MET A 103 -4.85 3.27 -2.30
CA MET A 103 -4.80 4.05 -1.07
C MET A 103 -3.37 4.16 -0.52
N GLU A 104 -2.64 3.05 -0.51
CA GLU A 104 -1.23 2.96 -0.12
C GLU A 104 -0.37 3.95 -0.90
N ALA A 105 -0.54 4.01 -2.22
CA ALA A 105 0.23 4.91 -3.07
C ALA A 105 -0.11 6.39 -2.82
N GLN A 106 -1.33 6.71 -2.35
CA GLN A 106 -1.69 8.08 -1.97
C GLN A 106 -1.13 8.47 -0.60
N ILE A 107 -1.02 7.51 0.32
CA ILE A 107 -0.51 7.70 1.68
C ILE A 107 1.02 7.78 1.68
N GLU A 108 1.68 6.83 1.02
CA GLU A 108 3.14 6.65 1.08
C GLU A 108 3.90 7.51 0.07
N ARG A 109 3.23 8.17 -0.88
CA ARG A 109 3.91 9.04 -1.85
C ARG A 109 4.63 10.19 -1.16
N GLU A 110 5.89 10.34 -1.52
CA GLU A 110 6.72 11.47 -1.12
C GLU A 110 7.33 12.13 -2.36
N GLN A 111 7.83 13.35 -2.18
CA GLN A 111 8.66 13.96 -3.22
C GLN A 111 9.93 13.14 -3.40
N VAL A 112 10.20 12.73 -4.63
CA VAL A 112 11.34 11.90 -4.97
C VAL A 112 12.58 12.79 -5.08
N PRO A 113 13.58 12.64 -4.20
CA PRO A 113 14.82 13.37 -4.35
C PRO A 113 15.57 12.89 -5.59
N PHE A 114 16.03 13.83 -6.42
CA PHE A 114 16.79 13.48 -7.62
C PHE A 114 18.22 13.09 -7.26
N SER A 115 18.47 11.79 -7.20
CA SER A 115 19.82 11.24 -7.19
C SER A 115 20.52 11.44 -8.54
N LEU A 116 21.86 11.37 -8.57
CA LEU A 116 22.63 11.38 -9.81
C LEU A 116 22.15 10.30 -10.80
N ALA A 117 21.82 9.11 -10.31
CA ALA A 117 21.33 8.02 -11.14
C ALA A 117 19.99 8.37 -11.80
N LEU A 118 19.05 8.97 -11.05
CA LEU A 118 17.77 9.39 -11.59
C LEU A 118 17.92 10.52 -12.62
N LYS A 119 18.79 11.51 -12.35
CA LYS A 119 19.12 12.57 -13.32
C LYS A 119 19.60 11.99 -14.66
N ILE A 120 20.48 10.99 -14.60
CA ILE A 120 21.00 10.30 -15.78
C ILE A 120 19.93 9.45 -16.45
N GLN A 121 19.10 8.73 -15.69
CA GLN A 121 18.04 7.87 -16.24
C GLN A 121 17.01 8.70 -17.03
N VAL A 122 16.53 9.79 -16.45
CA VAL A 122 15.64 10.74 -17.12
C VAL A 122 16.28 11.29 -18.39
N SER A 123 17.55 11.69 -18.31
CA SER A 123 18.31 12.16 -19.48
C SER A 123 18.39 11.10 -20.59
N GLN A 124 18.72 9.87 -20.25
CA GLN A 124 18.86 8.78 -21.22
C GLN A 124 17.52 8.47 -21.89
N TYR A 125 16.44 8.41 -21.10
CA TYR A 125 15.11 8.16 -21.63
C TYR A 125 14.67 9.30 -22.55
N PHE A 126 14.83 10.56 -22.14
CA PHE A 126 14.57 11.73 -22.99
C PHE A 126 15.33 11.66 -24.33
N LEU A 127 16.63 11.39 -24.28
CA LEU A 127 17.46 11.27 -25.49
C LEU A 127 17.12 10.04 -26.35
N SER A 128 16.56 9.00 -25.75
CA SER A 128 16.13 7.79 -26.46
C SER A 128 14.86 8.01 -27.28
N LEU A 129 14.00 8.94 -26.85
CA LEU A 129 12.77 9.26 -27.58
C LEU A 129 13.04 10.07 -28.87
N HIS A 130 14.23 10.66 -29.00
CA HIS A 130 14.57 11.51 -30.15
C HIS A 130 14.81 10.69 -31.42
N SER A 131 14.41 11.25 -32.58
CA SER A 131 14.94 10.79 -33.86
C SER A 131 16.43 11.12 -33.99
N SER A 132 17.14 10.40 -34.86
CA SER A 132 18.57 10.64 -35.11
C SER A 132 18.85 12.08 -35.57
N THR A 133 17.97 12.66 -36.38
CA THR A 133 18.08 14.03 -36.89
C THR A 133 17.94 15.06 -35.78
N LEU A 134 16.88 14.98 -34.97
CA LEU A 134 16.63 15.94 -33.88
C LEU A 134 17.70 15.83 -32.80
N ARG A 135 18.11 14.60 -32.46
CA ARG A 135 19.18 14.38 -31.49
C ARG A 135 20.48 15.04 -31.96
N SER A 136 20.87 14.86 -33.22
CA SER A 136 22.09 15.45 -33.76
C SER A 136 22.05 16.99 -33.74
N LYS A 137 20.86 17.57 -33.95
CA LYS A 137 20.64 19.02 -33.96
C LYS A 137 20.72 19.65 -32.56
N TYR A 138 20.00 19.08 -31.58
CA TYR A 138 19.78 19.72 -30.28
C TYR A 138 20.68 19.21 -29.16
N PHE A 139 21.35 18.06 -29.30
CA PHE A 139 22.11 17.45 -28.21
C PHE A 139 23.21 18.35 -27.63
N ALA A 140 23.93 19.09 -28.49
CA ALA A 140 24.94 20.03 -28.03
C ALA A 140 24.33 21.15 -27.18
N VAL A 141 23.15 21.65 -27.57
CA VAL A 141 22.42 22.68 -26.82
C VAL A 141 21.92 22.12 -25.48
N TYR A 142 21.40 20.90 -25.47
CA TYR A 142 20.99 20.25 -24.22
C TYR A 142 22.16 20.12 -23.23
N LEU A 143 23.35 19.73 -23.70
CA LEU A 143 24.55 19.64 -22.86
C LEU A 143 24.95 20.98 -22.25
N THR A 144 24.79 22.09 -22.98
CA THR A 144 25.10 23.43 -22.49
C THR A 144 24.04 23.99 -21.55
N THR A 145 22.76 23.71 -21.82
CA THR A 145 21.63 24.22 -21.03
C THR A 145 21.46 23.44 -19.72
N TYR A 146 21.73 22.13 -19.74
CA TYR A 146 21.51 21.21 -18.63
C TYR A 146 22.78 20.43 -18.27
N PRO A 147 23.89 21.10 -17.89
CA PRO A 147 25.12 20.43 -17.56
C PRO A 147 24.98 19.59 -16.29
N LEU A 148 25.58 18.40 -16.28
CA LEU A 148 25.85 17.67 -15.04
C LEU A 148 27.10 18.28 -14.39
N THR A 149 27.00 18.69 -13.12
CA THR A 149 28.11 19.27 -12.35
C THR A 149 28.34 18.49 -11.06
N GLU A 150 29.53 18.62 -10.47
CA GLU A 150 29.86 18.00 -9.18
C GLU A 150 29.05 18.61 -8.02
N ASP A 151 28.74 19.91 -8.08
CA ASP A 151 28.05 20.66 -7.02
C ASP A 151 26.56 20.33 -6.85
N ASN A 152 25.92 19.75 -7.87
CA ASN A 152 24.48 19.50 -7.90
C ASN A 152 24.06 18.12 -7.33
N ASN A 153 24.91 17.45 -6.54
CA ASN A 153 24.65 16.06 -6.08
C ASN A 153 24.98 15.87 -4.58
N PRO A 154 24.10 16.26 -3.65
CA PRO A 154 24.44 16.29 -2.23
C PRO A 154 24.67 14.90 -1.60
N ASP A 155 24.03 13.84 -2.10
CA ASP A 155 23.93 12.58 -1.32
C ASP A 155 25.08 11.58 -1.52
N PHE A 156 25.90 11.74 -2.57
CA PHE A 156 26.90 10.72 -2.91
C PHE A 156 28.25 11.25 -3.41
N THR A 157 28.54 12.55 -3.26
CA THR A 157 29.82 13.14 -3.71
C THR A 157 31.04 12.56 -3.03
N THR A 158 30.91 11.91 -1.88
CA THR A 158 32.02 11.28 -1.15
C THR A 158 32.27 9.84 -1.58
N GLN A 159 31.35 9.22 -2.34
CA GLN A 159 31.46 7.82 -2.75
C GLN A 159 32.17 7.70 -4.10
N GLU A 160 33.13 6.78 -4.19
CA GLU A 160 33.95 6.59 -5.39
C GLU A 160 33.11 6.13 -6.59
N ASN A 161 32.15 5.23 -6.39
CA ASN A 161 31.26 4.75 -7.46
C ASN A 161 30.45 5.89 -8.08
N SER A 162 29.95 6.83 -7.28
CA SER A 162 29.16 7.97 -7.76
C SER A 162 30.03 8.97 -8.52
N LYS A 163 31.28 9.18 -8.10
CA LYS A 163 32.26 9.97 -8.87
C LYS A 163 32.58 9.31 -10.21
N GLN A 164 32.77 8.00 -10.24
CA GLN A 164 33.04 7.25 -11.47
C GLN A 164 31.86 7.33 -12.44
N LEU A 165 30.64 7.16 -11.94
CA LEU A 165 29.42 7.34 -12.71
C LEU A 165 29.36 8.75 -13.30
N LEU A 166 29.49 9.79 -12.47
CA LEU A 166 29.48 11.18 -12.93
C LEU A 166 30.55 11.43 -13.99
N ARG A 167 31.81 11.04 -13.76
CA ARG A 167 32.91 11.23 -14.72
C ARG A 167 32.65 10.52 -16.05
N SER A 168 32.01 9.35 -16.03
CA SER A 168 31.67 8.60 -17.23
C SER A 168 30.55 9.24 -18.05
N THR A 169 29.66 10.01 -17.40
CA THR A 169 28.45 10.59 -18.01
C THR A 169 28.50 12.09 -18.22
N ILE A 170 29.40 12.84 -17.58
CA ILE A 170 29.41 14.31 -17.54
C ILE A 170 29.41 14.99 -18.91
N LYS A 171 29.99 14.35 -19.94
CA LYS A 171 30.03 14.85 -21.33
C LYS A 171 29.00 14.20 -22.26
N ARG A 172 28.19 13.27 -21.76
CA ARG A 172 27.31 12.40 -22.56
C ARG A 172 25.85 12.41 -22.09
N SER A 173 25.60 12.91 -20.89
CA SER A 173 24.30 12.98 -20.25
C SER A 173 24.04 14.41 -19.79
N ILE A 174 22.77 14.73 -19.59
CA ILE A 174 22.31 16.03 -19.09
C ILE A 174 21.68 15.89 -17.71
N ASN A 175 21.48 17.01 -17.03
CA ASN A 175 20.78 17.06 -15.75
C ASN A 175 19.26 16.91 -15.96
N GLY A 176 18.77 15.67 -15.81
CA GLY A 176 17.35 15.34 -15.97
C GLY A 176 16.40 16.04 -15.00
N GLU A 177 16.87 16.45 -13.82
CA GLU A 177 16.06 17.19 -12.83
C GLU A 177 15.69 18.59 -13.37
N LEU A 178 16.70 19.36 -13.76
CA LEU A 178 16.52 20.70 -14.32
C LEU A 178 15.73 20.67 -15.63
N LEU A 179 15.98 19.64 -16.46
CA LEU A 179 15.22 19.39 -17.67
C LEU A 179 13.73 19.19 -17.38
N LEU A 180 13.39 18.31 -16.43
CA LEU A 180 12.00 18.04 -16.07
C LEU A 180 11.33 19.26 -15.46
N ALA A 181 12.04 20.01 -14.59
CA ALA A 181 11.52 21.25 -14.02
C ALA A 181 11.09 22.24 -15.11
N ASP A 182 11.96 22.52 -16.09
CA ASP A 182 11.66 23.42 -17.20
C ASP A 182 10.55 22.87 -18.14
N ILE A 183 10.39 21.54 -18.19
CA ILE A 183 9.32 20.91 -18.97
C ILE A 183 7.96 21.04 -18.27
N PHE A 184 7.92 20.93 -16.95
CA PHE A 184 6.70 21.07 -16.16
C PHE A 184 6.27 22.53 -16.02
N ASP A 185 7.22 23.48 -15.94
CA ASP A 185 6.92 24.92 -15.91
C ASP A 185 6.62 25.52 -17.30
N GLY A 186 6.91 24.78 -18.39
CA GLY A 186 6.67 25.19 -19.77
C GLY A 186 7.75 26.07 -20.40
N SER A 187 8.89 26.28 -19.73
CA SER A 187 10.02 27.10 -20.20
C SER A 187 11.03 26.35 -21.08
N PHE A 188 10.94 25.02 -21.15
CA PHE A 188 11.89 24.18 -21.89
C PHE A 188 12.15 24.65 -23.33
N SER A 189 11.09 24.81 -24.15
CA SER A 189 11.24 25.11 -25.57
C SER A 189 11.87 26.47 -25.83
N SER A 190 11.58 27.47 -24.99
CA SER A 190 12.16 28.82 -25.10
C SER A 190 13.62 28.85 -24.63
N LYS A 191 13.95 28.11 -23.57
CA LYS A 191 15.30 28.04 -23.00
C LYS A 191 16.29 27.28 -23.89
N VAL A 192 15.83 26.21 -24.54
CA VAL A 192 16.63 25.48 -25.52
C VAL A 192 16.67 26.20 -26.87
N GLY A 193 15.62 26.96 -27.21
CA GLY A 193 15.49 27.58 -28.53
C GLY A 193 15.12 26.56 -29.60
N ILE A 194 14.05 25.81 -29.37
CA ILE A 194 13.54 24.82 -30.33
C ILE A 194 12.92 25.54 -31.54
N ASP A 195 13.37 25.19 -32.75
CA ASP A 195 12.85 25.76 -33.99
C ASP A 195 11.36 25.43 -34.17
N VAL A 196 10.59 26.39 -34.70
CA VAL A 196 9.14 26.26 -34.90
C VAL A 196 8.76 25.00 -35.68
N ILE A 197 9.59 24.61 -36.66
CA ILE A 197 9.35 23.41 -37.49
C ILE A 197 9.49 22.10 -36.70
N ASP A 198 10.28 22.08 -35.63
CA ASP A 198 10.54 20.89 -34.82
C ASP A 198 9.63 20.81 -33.59
N GLN A 199 8.95 21.91 -33.21
CA GLN A 199 8.09 21.99 -32.02
C GLN A 199 7.10 20.81 -31.92
N PRO A 200 6.31 20.46 -32.96
CA PRO A 200 5.32 19.38 -32.82
C PRO A 200 5.94 18.02 -32.47
N ALA A 201 7.14 17.74 -32.99
CA ALA A 201 7.85 16.50 -32.70
C ALA A 201 8.42 16.50 -31.27
N ILE A 202 8.93 17.65 -30.83
CA ILE A 202 9.44 17.85 -29.47
C ILE A 202 8.31 17.79 -28.44
N ASP A 203 7.15 18.39 -28.71
CA ASP A 203 5.98 18.35 -27.82
C ASP A 203 5.48 16.92 -27.61
N THR A 204 5.44 16.12 -28.68
CA THR A 204 5.09 14.69 -28.59
C THR A 204 6.05 13.94 -27.67
N LEU A 205 7.35 14.22 -27.80
CA LEU A 205 8.40 13.60 -26.99
C LEU A 205 8.32 14.04 -25.51
N ILE A 206 8.07 15.32 -25.27
CA ILE A 206 7.85 15.88 -23.93
C ILE A 206 6.66 15.21 -23.27
N ASN A 207 5.54 15.06 -23.98
CA ASN A 207 4.35 14.39 -23.44
C ASN A 207 4.63 12.92 -23.10
N ASN A 208 5.38 12.21 -23.95
CA ASN A 208 5.81 10.84 -23.66
C ASN A 208 6.74 10.75 -22.45
N LEU A 209 7.61 11.74 -22.25
CA LEU A 209 8.45 11.84 -21.05
C LEU A 209 7.62 12.10 -19.79
N LYS A 210 6.70 13.06 -19.83
CA LYS A 210 5.79 13.39 -18.71
C LYS A 210 4.98 12.17 -18.29
N ASN A 211 4.33 11.50 -19.25
CA ASN A 211 3.52 10.32 -19.00
C ASN A 211 4.34 9.17 -18.42
N TRP A 212 5.56 8.93 -18.94
CA TRP A 212 6.45 7.92 -18.38
C TRP A 212 6.84 8.23 -16.93
N TYR A 213 7.21 9.48 -16.65
CA TYR A 213 7.64 9.92 -15.33
C TYR A 213 6.50 9.81 -14.31
N GLN A 214 5.32 10.35 -14.65
CA GLN A 214 4.13 10.34 -13.79
C GLN A 214 3.57 8.93 -13.56
N ARG A 215 3.77 8.01 -14.50
CA ARG A 215 3.38 6.60 -14.32
C ARG A 215 4.26 5.86 -13.32
N ILE A 216 5.55 6.21 -13.23
CA ILE A 216 6.52 5.52 -12.37
C ILE A 216 6.56 6.17 -10.98
N TYR A 217 6.49 7.50 -10.94
CA TYR A 217 6.65 8.29 -9.71
C TYR A 217 5.35 9.01 -9.37
N THR A 218 4.52 8.36 -8.57
CA THR A 218 3.39 9.02 -7.90
C THR A 218 3.94 9.92 -6.81
N GLN A 219 3.75 11.23 -6.96
CA GLN A 219 4.24 12.24 -6.02
C GLN A 219 3.08 13.14 -5.58
N PRO A 220 3.13 13.74 -4.38
CA PRO A 220 2.13 14.72 -3.97
C PRO A 220 2.24 15.99 -4.81
N GLU A 221 1.14 16.69 -5.05
CA GLU A 221 1.16 17.97 -5.79
C GLU A 221 1.88 19.08 -5.00
N ASN A 222 1.80 19.00 -3.67
CA ASN A 222 2.43 19.92 -2.73
C ASN A 222 3.20 19.13 -1.67
N ASN A 223 4.42 19.56 -1.34
CA ASN A 223 5.26 18.92 -0.33
C ASN A 223 4.69 18.99 1.10
N SER A 224 3.70 19.86 1.34
CA SER A 224 2.95 19.90 2.60
C SER A 224 1.97 18.74 2.78
N GLU A 225 1.56 18.10 1.68
CA GLU A 225 0.58 17.00 1.67
C GLU A 225 1.25 15.64 1.85
N LYS A 226 1.96 15.46 2.98
CA LYS A 226 2.64 14.22 3.32
C LYS A 226 2.00 13.55 4.52
N ALA A 227 1.91 12.21 4.49
CA ALA A 227 1.51 11.43 5.65
C ALA A 227 2.70 11.05 6.56
N TRP A 228 3.93 11.10 6.04
CA TRP A 228 5.13 10.70 6.77
C TRP A 228 5.45 11.61 7.98
N ASP A 229 5.52 10.99 9.15
CA ASP A 229 6.07 11.56 10.38
C ASP A 229 7.47 11.00 10.64
N GLY A 230 8.50 11.83 10.43
CA GLY A 230 9.88 11.44 10.63
C GLY A 230 10.29 11.19 12.10
N GLN A 231 9.49 11.61 13.09
CA GLN A 231 9.76 11.30 14.50
C GLN A 231 9.25 9.92 14.89
N LYS A 232 8.08 9.53 14.36
CA LYS A 232 7.46 8.22 14.60
C LYS A 232 7.90 7.14 13.62
N LEU A 233 8.47 7.55 12.48
CA LEU A 233 8.81 6.67 11.36
C LEU A 233 7.59 5.91 10.82
N SER A 234 6.47 6.65 10.69
CA SER A 234 5.19 6.11 10.26
C SER A 234 4.41 7.11 9.39
N TYR A 235 3.47 6.58 8.61
CA TYR A 235 2.48 7.35 7.88
C TYR A 235 1.20 7.43 8.69
N GLY A 236 0.73 8.65 8.96
CA GLY A 236 -0.51 8.89 9.69
C GLY A 236 -1.60 9.36 8.73
N PHE A 237 -2.77 8.71 8.74
CA PHE A 237 -3.89 9.12 7.90
C PHE A 237 -5.24 8.74 8.51
N THR A 238 -6.28 9.41 8.02
CA THR A 238 -7.68 9.17 8.39
C THR A 238 -8.50 9.02 7.13
N THR A 239 -9.43 8.09 7.12
CA THR A 239 -10.39 7.88 6.05
C THR A 239 -11.81 7.94 6.58
N ALA A 240 -12.76 8.23 5.70
CA ALA A 240 -14.17 8.23 6.06
C ALA A 240 -15.01 7.55 4.98
N ALA A 241 -16.06 6.87 5.43
CA ALA A 241 -17.11 6.31 4.59
C ALA A 241 -18.47 6.86 5.06
N PRO A 242 -19.28 7.44 4.17
CA PRO A 242 -20.55 8.07 4.52
C PRO A 242 -21.59 7.01 4.88
N ARG A 243 -22.48 7.34 5.82
CA ARG A 243 -23.60 6.50 6.22
C ARG A 243 -24.93 7.16 5.85
N ALA A 244 -25.98 6.35 5.77
CA ALA A 244 -27.33 6.82 5.44
C ALA A 244 -27.93 7.80 6.48
N ASP A 245 -27.39 7.85 7.70
CA ASP A 245 -27.83 8.74 8.77
C ASP A 245 -27.11 10.10 8.77
N ASN A 246 -26.41 10.45 7.68
CA ASN A 246 -25.57 11.65 7.53
C ASN A 246 -24.41 11.72 8.56
N THR A 247 -23.98 10.58 9.08
CA THR A 247 -22.72 10.44 9.82
C THR A 247 -21.68 9.66 9.01
N ASP A 248 -20.44 9.67 9.46
CA ASP A 248 -19.35 8.94 8.82
C ASP A 248 -18.86 7.80 9.70
N LEU A 249 -18.52 6.66 9.07
CA LEU A 249 -17.57 5.74 9.65
C LEU A 249 -16.17 6.32 9.42
N VAL A 250 -15.56 6.84 10.48
CA VAL A 250 -14.19 7.36 10.44
C VAL A 250 -13.23 6.25 10.88
N LEU A 251 -12.24 5.97 10.03
CA LEU A 251 -11.18 5.02 10.29
C LEU A 251 -9.86 5.76 10.35
N GLU A 252 -9.03 5.47 11.35
CA GLU A 252 -7.73 6.08 11.52
C GLU A 252 -6.62 5.05 11.49
N SER A 253 -5.46 5.50 11.03
CA SER A 253 -4.22 4.73 11.10
C SER A 253 -3.09 5.69 11.46
N PRO A 254 -2.79 5.87 12.76
CA PRO A 254 -1.82 6.87 13.20
C PRO A 254 -0.37 6.45 12.95
N GLU A 255 -0.11 5.15 12.83
CA GLU A 255 1.25 4.57 12.82
C GLU A 255 1.46 3.53 11.70
N TYR A 256 0.83 3.73 10.53
CA TYR A 256 0.99 2.82 9.40
C TYR A 256 2.42 2.82 8.84
N ASN A 257 3.01 1.64 8.63
CA ASN A 257 4.40 1.47 8.16
C ASN A 257 4.66 0.20 7.34
N SER A 258 3.60 -0.45 6.81
CA SER A 258 3.68 -1.85 6.35
C SER A 258 3.91 -2.02 4.84
N GLY A 259 3.89 -0.95 4.02
CA GLY A 259 4.04 -1.04 2.55
C GLY A 259 2.89 -1.80 1.83
N ASN A 260 1.94 -2.31 2.60
CA ASN A 260 0.75 -3.04 2.21
C ASN A 260 -0.31 -2.74 3.27
N LEU A 261 -1.39 -2.10 2.86
CA LEU A 261 -2.44 -1.67 3.76
C LEU A 261 -3.56 -2.70 3.75
N ASP A 262 -3.93 -3.15 4.94
CA ASP A 262 -4.94 -4.18 5.13
C ASP A 262 -5.92 -3.77 6.25
N TRP A 263 -7.00 -4.54 6.41
CA TRP A 263 -8.10 -4.21 7.32
C TRP A 263 -7.66 -4.01 8.77
N TYR A 264 -6.61 -4.71 9.22
CA TYR A 264 -6.07 -4.60 10.58
C TYR A 264 -5.19 -3.35 10.80
N ASN A 265 -4.89 -2.58 9.74
CA ASN A 265 -4.19 -1.31 9.87
C ASN A 265 -5.12 -0.16 10.25
N PHE A 266 -6.43 -0.38 10.29
CA PHE A 266 -7.41 0.63 10.61
C PHE A 266 -8.00 0.42 11.99
N ASP A 267 -8.07 1.51 12.75
CA ASP A 267 -8.85 1.60 13.98
C ASP A 267 -10.12 2.43 13.73
N VAL A 268 -11.23 2.03 14.35
CA VAL A 268 -12.47 2.82 14.29
C VAL A 268 -12.35 3.99 15.26
N ASN A 269 -12.42 5.21 14.74
CA ASN A 269 -12.49 6.40 15.58
C ASN A 269 -13.92 6.57 16.10
N LEU A 270 -14.11 6.37 17.40
CA LEU A 270 -15.44 6.43 18.05
C LEU A 270 -15.86 7.86 18.43
N ASP A 271 -14.90 8.77 18.54
CA ASP A 271 -15.11 10.15 18.99
C ASP A 271 -15.41 11.09 17.82
N GLN A 272 -14.80 10.84 16.66
CA GLN A 272 -15.01 11.59 15.44
C GLN A 272 -16.04 10.89 14.54
N ARG A 273 -17.17 11.58 14.29
CA ARG A 273 -18.27 11.06 13.46
C ARG A 273 -18.41 11.75 12.10
N GLU A 274 -17.51 12.66 11.78
CA GLU A 274 -17.54 13.41 10.54
C GLU A 274 -16.11 13.76 10.10
N LEU A 275 -15.80 13.54 8.83
CA LEU A 275 -14.57 14.00 8.20
C LEU A 275 -14.92 15.02 7.10
N LYS A 276 -14.81 16.31 7.43
CA LYS A 276 -15.23 17.39 6.53
C LYS A 276 -14.25 17.58 5.37
N VAL A 277 -14.81 17.74 4.18
CA VAL A 277 -14.06 18.08 2.96
C VAL A 277 -14.34 19.52 2.57
N GLU A 278 -13.31 20.23 2.12
CA GLU A 278 -13.44 21.58 1.59
C GLU A 278 -13.92 21.58 0.13
N GLN A 279 -15.02 20.89 -0.17
CA GLN A 279 -15.67 20.92 -1.49
C GLN A 279 -17.19 21.02 -1.33
N PRO A 280 -17.81 22.13 -1.77
CA PRO A 280 -19.21 22.44 -1.47
C PRO A 280 -20.24 21.60 -2.24
N ASP A 281 -19.87 20.98 -3.36
CA ASP A 281 -20.80 20.26 -4.26
C ASP A 281 -20.64 18.72 -4.18
N TYR A 282 -20.03 18.20 -3.11
CA TYR A 282 -19.84 16.76 -2.93
C TYR A 282 -21.14 16.08 -2.47
N GLU A 283 -21.70 15.20 -3.31
CA GLU A 283 -22.77 14.28 -2.93
C GLU A 283 -22.18 12.88 -2.68
N PRO A 284 -22.23 12.36 -1.43
CA PRO A 284 -21.71 11.04 -1.11
C PRO A 284 -22.51 9.94 -1.82
N ASN A 285 -21.80 8.97 -2.39
CA ASN A 285 -22.44 7.76 -2.88
C ASN A 285 -22.83 6.88 -1.68
N LEU A 286 -24.07 7.05 -1.22
CA LEU A 286 -24.64 6.22 -0.19
C LEU A 286 -24.94 4.83 -0.79
N THR A 287 -23.99 3.89 -0.64
CA THR A 287 -24.27 2.49 -0.91
C THR A 287 -25.46 2.08 -0.05
N THR A 288 -26.58 1.74 -0.68
CA THR A 288 -27.76 1.24 0.02
C THR A 288 -27.35 0.07 0.89
N GLU A 289 -27.66 0.15 2.18
CA GLU A 289 -27.36 -0.86 3.18
C GLU A 289 -28.02 -2.18 2.79
N SER A 290 -27.31 -2.97 2.00
CA SER A 290 -27.76 -4.28 1.55
C SER A 290 -27.08 -5.29 2.44
N ALA A 291 -27.83 -5.91 3.35
CA ALA A 291 -27.34 -7.08 4.07
C ALA A 291 -27.12 -8.20 3.05
N ILE A 292 -25.87 -8.68 2.93
CA ILE A 292 -25.53 -9.90 2.22
C ILE A 292 -25.64 -11.06 3.21
#